data_AF-A0A1Y0RR03-F1
#
_entry.id   AF-A0A1Y0RR03-F1
#
_cell.length_a   1.000
_cell.length_b   1.000
_cell.length_c   1.000
_cell.angle_alpha   90.00
_cell.angle_beta   90.00
_cell.angle_gamma   90.00
#
_symmetry.space_group_name_H-M   'P 1'
#
loop_
_entity.id
_entity.type
_entity.pdbx_description
1 polymer ?
#
loop_
_entity_poly.entity_id
_entity_poly.type
_entity_poly.pdbx_seq_one_letter_code
_entity_poly.pdbx_strand_id
1 'polypeptide(L)'
;MKHNRALSYPFQLLDEILTQHTASPLSLNPQKTSTTSFVELGHLITEKTCDIQLINSLGCTLERILHAMLYNFPENIFWDFDFIVSSILTQALSAEENALACVESYGDKIVSLMELFGRQSEIRFRYVHDFTYGFDWAKWVHNAAQTRNFVEPFSLTFLDYLLARGQGILQLIYVGDTQYYRLSEKCYRNPFCFSREPEDEYRLLTSLAAQQLIPVASWNWNAQPVWDKPFHQLREQLSLKLNISQNT
;
A
#
# COMPACT_ATOMS: atom_id res chain seq x y z
N MET A 1 11.09 32.43 2.36
CA MET A 1 9.71 32.25 2.91
C MET A 1 8.61 32.07 1.85
N LYS A 2 8.65 32.72 0.66
CA LYS A 2 7.62 32.50 -0.39
C LYS A 2 7.70 31.13 -1.09
N HIS A 3 8.90 30.58 -1.32
CA HIS A 3 9.06 29.26 -1.96
C HIS A 3 8.53 28.09 -1.13
N ASN A 4 8.73 28.10 0.20
CA ASN A 4 8.17 27.06 1.08
C ASN A 4 6.64 27.00 1.08
N ARG A 5 5.95 28.14 0.87
CA ARG A 5 4.49 28.15 0.78
C ARG A 5 3.97 27.55 -0.53
N ALA A 6 4.68 27.74 -1.64
CA ALA A 6 4.27 27.21 -2.94
C ALA A 6 4.37 25.68 -3.01
N LEU A 7 5.40 25.10 -2.38
CA LEU A 7 5.59 23.65 -2.30
C LEU A 7 4.67 22.99 -1.27
N SER A 8 4.17 23.73 -0.27
CA SER A 8 3.26 23.21 0.76
C SER A 8 1.82 23.00 0.26
N TYR A 9 1.39 23.75 -0.75
CA TYR A 9 -0.01 23.75 -1.20
C TYR A 9 -0.47 22.40 -1.82
N PRO A 10 0.29 21.76 -2.72
CA PRO A 10 -0.09 20.46 -3.28
C PRO A 10 -0.28 19.39 -2.20
N PHE A 11 0.60 19.35 -1.20
CA PHE A 11 0.52 18.36 -0.14
C PHE A 11 -0.59 18.64 0.87
N GLN A 12 -0.89 19.91 1.15
CA GLN A 12 -2.05 20.27 1.97
C GLN A 12 -3.36 19.82 1.32
N LEU A 13 -3.48 19.95 0.00
CA LEU A 13 -4.65 19.46 -0.74
C LEU A 13 -4.86 17.94 -0.54
N LEU A 14 -3.78 17.15 -0.47
CA LEU A 14 -3.87 15.70 -0.21
C LEU A 14 -4.42 15.40 1.19
N ASP A 15 -4.00 16.16 2.20
CA ASP A 15 -4.56 16.06 3.56
C ASP A 15 -6.06 16.41 3.58
N GLU A 16 -6.46 17.44 2.84
CA GLU A 16 -7.86 17.84 2.68
C GLU A 16 -8.68 16.74 1.97
N ILE A 17 -8.17 16.15 0.90
CA ILE A 17 -8.81 15.03 0.20
C ILE A 17 -9.01 13.86 1.15
N LEU A 18 -7.97 13.45 1.89
CA LEU A 18 -8.04 12.30 2.78
C LEU A 18 -9.03 12.52 3.93
N THR A 19 -9.03 13.70 4.55
CA THR A 19 -9.93 14.04 5.68
C THR A 19 -11.38 14.22 5.24
N GLN A 20 -11.65 14.60 3.99
CA GLN A 20 -13.03 14.65 3.45
C GLN A 20 -13.64 13.26 3.25
N HIS A 21 -12.81 12.24 2.97
CA HIS A 21 -13.29 10.89 2.65
C HIS A 21 -13.18 9.92 3.82
N THR A 22 -12.37 10.22 4.83
CA THR A 22 -12.15 9.35 5.99
C THR A 22 -12.46 10.09 7.28
N ALA A 23 -13.27 9.48 8.16
CA ALA A 23 -13.60 10.08 9.44
C ALA A 23 -12.36 10.26 10.34
N SER A 24 -11.37 9.37 10.20
CA SER A 24 -10.06 9.47 10.83
C SER A 24 -9.03 8.70 10.00
N PRO A 25 -7.99 9.36 9.46
CA PRO A 25 -6.94 8.68 8.72
C PRO A 25 -5.96 8.01 9.70
N LEU A 26 -6.27 6.78 10.08
CA LEU A 26 -5.49 6.04 11.06
C LEU A 26 -4.12 5.62 10.52
N SER A 27 -3.15 5.55 11.42
CA SER A 27 -1.85 4.93 11.20
C SER A 27 -1.81 3.55 11.83
N LEU A 28 -1.05 2.64 11.22
CA LEU A 28 -0.70 1.37 11.83
C LEU A 28 0.52 1.49 12.77
N ASN A 29 1.08 2.70 12.93
CA ASN A 29 2.17 2.96 13.85
C ASN A 29 1.77 2.67 15.32
N PRO A 30 2.47 1.78 16.05
CA PRO A 30 2.16 1.49 17.45
C PRO A 30 2.30 2.70 18.40
N GLN A 31 2.99 3.77 17.96
CA GLN A 31 3.30 4.94 18.78
C GLN A 31 2.38 6.14 18.52
N LYS A 32 1.56 6.12 17.46
CA LYS A 32 0.63 7.20 17.14
C LYS A 32 -0.62 6.69 16.42
N THR A 33 -1.75 7.35 16.66
CA THR A 33 -3.05 6.94 16.09
C THR A 33 -3.24 7.43 14.65
N SER A 34 -2.75 8.61 14.31
CA SER A 34 -2.99 9.24 13.00
C SER A 34 -1.80 9.06 12.05
N THR A 35 -2.09 8.92 10.76
CA THR A 35 -1.06 8.86 9.71
C THR A 35 -0.21 10.14 9.68
N THR A 36 1.00 10.04 9.13
CA THR A 36 1.82 11.23 8.82
C THR A 36 1.08 12.06 7.77
N SER A 37 0.94 13.36 8.00
CA SER A 37 0.28 14.24 7.03
C SER A 37 1.10 14.33 5.75
N PHE A 38 0.43 14.54 4.62
CA PHE A 38 1.12 14.79 3.36
C PHE A 38 1.96 16.07 3.41
N VAL A 39 1.56 17.10 4.17
CA VAL A 39 2.41 18.28 4.41
C VAL A 39 3.74 17.89 5.06
N GLU A 40 3.72 17.02 6.09
CA GLU A 40 4.94 16.48 6.70
C GLU A 40 5.77 15.65 5.71
N LEU A 41 5.13 14.82 4.87
CA LEU A 41 5.82 14.09 3.81
C LEU A 41 6.46 15.04 2.79
N GLY A 42 5.78 16.14 2.43
CA GLY A 42 6.30 17.20 1.58
C GLY A 42 7.58 17.82 2.14
N HIS A 43 7.62 18.06 3.46
CA HIS A 43 8.83 18.51 4.14
C HIS A 43 9.98 17.49 4.01
N LEU A 44 9.72 16.21 4.29
CA LEU A 44 10.71 15.13 4.14
C LEU A 44 11.24 15.02 2.70
N ILE A 45 10.37 15.17 1.70
CA ILE A 45 10.78 15.19 0.28
C ILE A 45 11.75 16.36 0.03
N THR A 46 11.41 17.58 0.49
CA THR A 46 12.24 18.78 0.27
C THR A 46 13.58 18.75 1.01
N GLU A 47 13.73 17.90 2.04
CA GLU A 47 15.02 17.64 2.67
C GLU A 47 15.93 16.75 1.81
N LYS A 48 15.36 15.93 0.91
CA LYS A 48 16.11 15.01 0.04
C LYS A 48 16.40 15.57 -1.34
N THR A 49 15.60 16.51 -1.82
CA THR A 49 15.78 17.13 -3.14
C THR A 49 15.30 18.57 -3.17
N CYS A 50 15.96 19.40 -3.97
CA CYS A 50 15.54 20.77 -4.28
C CYS A 50 14.95 20.90 -5.70
N ASP A 51 14.80 19.79 -6.43
CA ASP A 51 14.21 19.79 -7.77
C ASP A 51 12.69 20.00 -7.68
N ILE A 52 12.26 21.22 -8.00
CA ILE A 52 10.86 21.64 -7.95
C ILE A 52 9.99 20.84 -8.93
N GLN A 53 10.52 20.46 -10.10
CA GLN A 53 9.74 19.69 -11.07
C GLN A 53 9.47 18.29 -10.54
N LEU A 54 10.48 17.67 -9.94
CA LEU A 54 10.34 16.35 -9.31
C LEU A 54 9.38 16.40 -8.12
N ILE A 55 9.48 17.40 -7.24
CA ILE A 55 8.58 17.57 -6.10
C ILE A 55 7.13 17.72 -6.55
N ASN A 56 6.88 18.56 -7.56
CA ASN A 56 5.53 18.75 -8.09
C ASN A 56 4.99 17.49 -8.76
N SER A 57 5.82 16.79 -9.55
CA SER A 57 5.44 15.53 -10.19
C SER A 57 5.08 14.46 -9.15
N LEU A 58 5.83 14.39 -8.04
CA LEU A 58 5.53 13.50 -6.93
C LEU A 58 4.22 13.88 -6.25
N GLY A 59 3.96 15.17 -6.00
CA GLY A 59 2.69 15.64 -5.45
C GLY A 59 1.48 15.24 -6.32
N CYS A 60 1.54 15.50 -7.64
CA CYS A 60 0.49 15.09 -8.58
C CYS A 60 0.32 13.56 -8.65
N THR A 61 1.43 12.83 -8.58
CA THR A 61 1.41 11.36 -8.57
C THR A 61 0.73 10.82 -7.32
N LEU A 62 1.03 11.38 -6.14
CA LEU A 62 0.39 11.01 -4.89
C LEU A 62 -1.10 11.35 -4.87
N GLU A 63 -1.51 12.46 -5.48
CA GLU A 63 -2.92 12.81 -5.67
C GLU A 63 -3.67 11.73 -6.45
N ARG A 64 -3.12 11.30 -7.59
CA ARG A 64 -3.69 10.23 -8.42
C ARG A 64 -3.79 8.92 -7.65
N ILE A 65 -2.73 8.53 -6.95
CA ILE A 65 -2.70 7.31 -6.14
C ILE A 65 -3.75 7.39 -5.01
N LEU A 66 -3.82 8.50 -4.29
CA LEU A 66 -4.76 8.70 -3.18
C LEU A 66 -6.21 8.60 -3.66
N HIS A 67 -6.56 9.27 -4.76
CA HIS A 67 -7.89 9.16 -5.36
C HIS A 67 -8.22 7.72 -5.77
N ALA A 68 -7.28 7.03 -6.42
CA ALA A 68 -7.47 5.64 -6.81
C ALA A 68 -7.69 4.73 -5.59
N MET A 69 -6.94 4.93 -4.50
CA MET A 69 -7.09 4.18 -3.25
C MET A 69 -8.44 4.44 -2.57
N LEU A 70 -8.83 5.71 -2.42
CA LEU A 70 -10.10 6.09 -1.80
C LEU A 70 -11.30 5.54 -2.57
N TYR A 71 -11.25 5.62 -3.91
CA TYR A 71 -12.32 5.14 -4.76
C TYR A 71 -12.43 3.60 -4.74
N ASN A 72 -11.29 2.91 -4.79
CA ASN A 72 -11.25 1.46 -4.93
C ASN A 72 -11.33 0.69 -3.60
N PHE A 73 -10.89 1.31 -2.50
CA PHE A 73 -10.88 0.73 -1.15
C PHE A 73 -11.51 1.70 -0.14
N PRO A 74 -12.82 2.00 -0.28
CA PRO A 74 -13.50 2.97 0.58
C PRO A 74 -13.56 2.56 2.05
N GLU A 75 -13.34 1.27 2.35
CA GLU A 75 -13.33 0.73 3.70
C GLU A 75 -11.91 0.57 4.26
N ASN A 76 -10.88 1.05 3.55
CA ASN A 76 -9.50 0.99 4.01
C ASN A 76 -9.31 1.72 5.34
N ILE A 77 -8.60 1.07 6.28
CA ILE A 77 -8.55 1.49 7.68
C ILE A 77 -7.33 2.38 7.92
N PHE A 78 -6.16 1.92 7.45
CA PHE A 78 -4.90 2.59 7.71
C PHE A 78 -4.31 3.21 6.44
N TRP A 79 -3.77 4.41 6.57
CA TRP A 79 -3.41 5.30 5.47
C TRP A 79 -1.95 5.75 5.54
N ASP A 80 -1.04 4.85 5.89
CA ASP A 80 0.39 5.14 5.99
C ASP A 80 1.07 5.21 4.62
N PHE A 81 1.69 6.35 4.31
CA PHE A 81 2.34 6.62 3.02
C PHE A 81 3.86 6.79 3.12
N ASP A 82 4.42 6.97 4.32
CA ASP A 82 5.81 7.39 4.52
C ASP A 82 6.82 6.56 3.71
N PHE A 83 6.74 5.23 3.80
CA PHE A 83 7.68 4.36 3.09
C PHE A 83 7.37 4.21 1.58
N ILE A 84 6.09 4.36 1.19
CA ILE A 84 5.73 4.38 -0.24
C ILE A 84 6.37 5.60 -0.90
N VAL A 85 6.20 6.77 -0.28
CA VAL A 85 6.79 8.03 -0.77
C VAL A 85 8.32 7.96 -0.76
N SER A 86 8.92 7.47 0.31
CA SER A 86 10.38 7.38 0.39
C SER A 86 10.96 6.41 -0.65
N SER A 87 10.30 5.29 -0.92
CA SER A 87 10.71 4.31 -1.94
C SER A 87 10.61 4.90 -3.36
N ILE A 88 9.49 5.56 -3.70
CA ILE A 88 9.32 6.22 -5.01
C ILE A 88 10.38 7.30 -5.21
N LEU A 89 10.58 8.17 -4.21
CA LEU A 89 11.55 9.25 -4.29
C LEU A 89 12.99 8.72 -4.45
N THR A 90 13.37 7.72 -3.65
CA THR A 90 14.73 7.13 -3.70
C THR A 90 15.02 6.52 -5.06
N GLN A 91 14.06 5.80 -5.63
CA GLN A 91 14.21 5.19 -6.95
C GLN A 91 14.17 6.22 -8.08
N ALA A 92 13.39 7.31 -7.94
CA ALA A 92 13.41 8.42 -8.88
C ALA A 92 14.76 9.17 -8.88
N LEU A 93 15.31 9.46 -7.70
CA LEU A 93 16.63 10.09 -7.57
C LEU A 93 17.75 9.21 -8.15
N SER A 94 17.62 7.90 -8.06
CA SER A 94 18.56 6.94 -8.65
C SER A 94 18.42 6.81 -10.17
N ALA A 95 17.31 7.29 -10.76
CA ALA A 95 17.06 7.26 -12.20
C ALA A 95 17.61 8.50 -12.95
N GLU A 96 18.22 9.44 -12.22
CA GLU A 96 18.88 10.64 -12.75
C GLU A 96 18.00 11.41 -13.76
N GLU A 97 18.42 11.52 -15.02
CA GLU A 97 17.70 12.25 -16.08
C GLU A 97 16.27 11.71 -16.34
N ASN A 98 15.99 10.46 -15.93
CA ASN A 98 14.67 9.83 -16.07
C ASN A 98 13.81 9.93 -14.80
N ALA A 99 14.20 10.73 -13.80
CA ALA A 99 13.48 10.84 -12.53
C ALA A 99 11.97 11.14 -12.70
N LEU A 100 11.61 12.07 -13.58
CA LEU A 100 10.21 12.44 -13.82
C LEU A 100 9.41 11.28 -14.45
N ALA A 101 9.96 10.65 -15.49
CA ALA A 101 9.33 9.49 -16.13
C ALA A 101 9.23 8.29 -15.16
N CYS A 102 10.19 8.14 -14.25
CA CYS A 102 10.16 7.13 -13.19
C CYS A 102 8.98 7.36 -12.24
N VAL A 103 8.78 8.59 -11.75
CA VAL A 103 7.65 8.97 -10.89
C VAL A 103 6.31 8.76 -11.60
N GLU A 104 6.19 9.17 -12.87
CA GLU A 104 4.98 8.93 -13.67
C GLU A 104 4.68 7.43 -13.80
N SER A 105 5.70 6.62 -14.09
CA SER A 105 5.56 5.16 -14.17
C SER A 105 5.12 4.54 -12.84
N TYR A 106 5.51 5.10 -11.69
CA TYR A 106 5.00 4.67 -10.39
C TYR A 106 3.51 4.97 -10.26
N GLY A 107 3.11 6.21 -10.57
CA GLY A 107 1.71 6.62 -10.54
C GLY A 107 0.83 5.72 -11.38
N ASP A 108 1.20 5.51 -12.64
CA ASP A 108 0.43 4.69 -13.58
C ASP A 108 0.27 3.25 -13.09
N LYS A 109 1.36 2.63 -12.61
CA LYS A 109 1.32 1.24 -12.14
C LYS A 109 0.53 1.10 -10.83
N ILE A 110 0.73 1.99 -9.86
CA ILE A 110 0.02 1.91 -8.58
C ILE A 110 -1.47 2.17 -8.78
N VAL A 111 -1.86 3.17 -9.57
CA VAL A 111 -3.27 3.42 -9.91
C VAL A 111 -3.88 2.19 -10.59
N SER A 112 -3.20 1.62 -11.59
CA SER A 112 -3.66 0.40 -12.27
C SER A 112 -3.83 -0.78 -11.31
N LEU A 113 -2.96 -0.91 -10.30
CA LEU A 113 -3.12 -1.93 -9.25
C LEU A 113 -4.35 -1.67 -8.38
N MET A 114 -4.63 -0.41 -8.02
CA MET A 114 -5.80 -0.08 -7.21
C MET A 114 -7.09 -0.45 -7.94
N GLU A 115 -7.16 -0.15 -9.24
CA GLU A 115 -8.31 -0.51 -10.09
C GLU A 115 -8.45 -2.02 -10.26
N LEU A 116 -7.32 -2.72 -10.49
CA LEU A 116 -7.30 -4.16 -10.74
C LEU A 116 -7.69 -5.00 -9.52
N PHE A 117 -7.31 -4.57 -8.32
CA PHE A 117 -7.55 -5.32 -7.08
C PHE A 117 -8.74 -4.81 -6.27
N GLY A 118 -9.19 -3.58 -6.53
CA GLY A 118 -10.20 -2.89 -5.76
C GLY A 118 -11.64 -3.24 -6.12
N ARG A 119 -12.57 -2.48 -5.55
CA ARG A 119 -14.01 -2.78 -5.57
C ARG A 119 -14.64 -2.87 -6.97
N GLN A 120 -14.04 -2.21 -7.96
CA GLN A 120 -14.54 -2.15 -9.34
C GLN A 120 -14.16 -3.36 -10.20
N SER A 121 -13.21 -4.18 -9.73
CA SER A 121 -12.78 -5.39 -10.41
C SER A 121 -13.59 -6.62 -9.98
N GLU A 122 -13.42 -7.74 -10.70
CA GLU A 122 -13.89 -9.05 -10.24
C GLU A 122 -13.01 -9.65 -9.12
N ILE A 123 -11.81 -9.10 -8.89
CA ILE A 123 -10.94 -9.53 -7.79
C ILE A 123 -11.52 -9.03 -6.46
N ARG A 124 -11.83 -7.73 -6.36
CA ARG A 124 -12.59 -7.10 -5.29
C ARG A 124 -12.08 -7.38 -3.87
N PHE A 125 -10.84 -7.02 -3.59
CA PHE A 125 -10.34 -6.97 -2.21
C PHE A 125 -10.89 -5.75 -1.47
N ARG A 126 -11.10 -5.91 -0.15
CA ARG A 126 -11.67 -4.86 0.71
C ARG A 126 -10.66 -3.79 1.10
N TYR A 127 -9.41 -4.17 1.25
CA TYR A 127 -8.33 -3.34 1.78
C TYR A 127 -7.09 -3.41 0.90
N VAL A 128 -6.32 -2.33 0.88
CA VAL A 128 -5.01 -2.26 0.21
C VAL A 128 -3.86 -2.72 1.13
N HIS A 129 -4.16 -3.05 2.39
CA HIS A 129 -3.19 -3.30 3.45
C HIS A 129 -2.11 -4.34 3.09
N ASP A 130 -2.45 -5.41 2.34
CA ASP A 130 -1.48 -6.44 1.97
C ASP A 130 -0.39 -5.91 1.00
N PHE A 131 -0.75 -4.92 0.17
CA PHE A 131 0.18 -4.14 -0.66
C PHE A 131 0.92 -3.11 0.20
N THR A 132 0.19 -2.25 0.92
CA THR A 132 0.77 -1.15 1.70
C THR A 132 1.78 -1.64 2.72
N TYR A 133 1.50 -2.73 3.43
CA TYR A 133 2.37 -3.26 4.48
C TYR A 133 3.31 -4.37 4.00
N GLY A 134 3.41 -4.55 2.69
CA GLY A 134 4.41 -5.41 2.04
C GLY A 134 4.20 -6.91 2.28
N PHE A 135 3.00 -7.37 2.63
CA PHE A 135 2.71 -8.79 2.76
C PHE A 135 2.81 -9.52 1.41
N ASP A 136 2.29 -8.91 0.34
CA ASP A 136 2.44 -9.47 -1.02
C ASP A 136 3.89 -9.47 -1.48
N TRP A 137 4.65 -8.41 -1.18
CA TRP A 137 6.07 -8.31 -1.50
C TRP A 137 6.87 -9.38 -0.77
N ALA A 138 6.69 -9.50 0.55
CA ALA A 138 7.40 -10.48 1.36
C ALA A 138 7.14 -11.91 0.88
N LYS A 139 5.88 -12.26 0.60
CA LYS A 139 5.51 -13.57 0.04
C LYS A 139 6.17 -13.82 -1.31
N TRP A 140 6.18 -12.82 -2.20
CA TRP A 140 6.76 -12.94 -3.53
C TRP A 140 8.28 -13.12 -3.52
N VAL A 141 8.97 -12.38 -2.66
CA VAL A 141 10.42 -12.52 -2.45
C VAL A 141 10.72 -13.87 -1.83
N HIS A 142 10.02 -14.26 -0.76
CA HIS A 142 10.21 -15.53 -0.06
C HIS A 142 10.12 -16.73 -1.01
N ASN A 143 9.13 -16.74 -1.91
CA ASN A 143 8.92 -17.82 -2.89
C ASN A 143 10.07 -18.01 -3.89
N ALA A 144 10.94 -17.02 -4.08
CA ALA A 144 12.11 -17.13 -4.97
C ALA A 144 13.28 -16.30 -4.42
N ALA A 145 13.61 -16.51 -3.15
CA ALA A 145 14.56 -15.69 -2.41
C ALA A 145 15.94 -15.61 -3.09
N GLN A 146 16.38 -16.70 -3.73
CA GLN A 146 17.66 -16.76 -4.45
C GLN A 146 17.77 -15.70 -5.56
N THR A 147 16.66 -15.30 -6.17
CA THR A 147 16.62 -14.37 -7.30
C THR A 147 15.98 -13.02 -6.97
N ARG A 148 15.34 -12.88 -5.80
CA ARG A 148 14.50 -11.71 -5.47
C ARG A 148 14.86 -11.04 -4.15
N ASN A 149 15.81 -11.56 -3.38
CA ASN A 149 16.19 -11.01 -2.07
C ASN A 149 16.68 -9.55 -2.11
N PHE A 150 17.13 -9.08 -3.27
CA PHE A 150 17.58 -7.70 -3.51
C PHE A 150 16.47 -6.78 -4.04
N VAL A 151 15.28 -7.30 -4.32
CA VAL A 151 14.20 -6.49 -4.87
C VAL A 151 13.47 -5.77 -3.75
N GLU A 152 13.53 -4.44 -3.75
CA GLU A 152 12.89 -3.61 -2.74
C GLU A 152 11.35 -3.60 -2.86
N PRO A 153 10.63 -3.36 -1.75
CA PRO A 153 9.19 -3.10 -1.81
C PRO A 153 8.89 -1.93 -2.73
N PHE A 154 7.73 -1.99 -3.39
CA PHE A 154 7.25 -0.98 -4.32
C PHE A 154 8.12 -0.74 -5.55
N SER A 155 9.24 -1.42 -5.76
CA SER A 155 10.02 -1.31 -7.01
C SER A 155 9.18 -1.59 -8.26
N LEU A 156 9.49 -0.92 -9.39
CA LEU A 156 8.76 -1.13 -10.65
C LEU A 156 8.68 -2.60 -11.06
N THR A 157 9.75 -3.38 -10.83
CA THR A 157 9.79 -4.83 -11.07
C THR A 157 8.72 -5.58 -10.26
N PHE A 158 8.54 -5.21 -8.99
CA PHE A 158 7.51 -5.81 -8.16
C PHE A 158 6.10 -5.38 -8.59
N LEU A 159 5.91 -4.12 -8.96
CA LEU A 159 4.63 -3.61 -9.46
C LEU A 159 4.21 -4.32 -10.75
N ASP A 160 5.15 -4.54 -11.68
CA ASP A 160 4.90 -5.30 -12.91
C ASP A 160 4.49 -6.74 -12.62
N TYR A 161 5.15 -7.38 -11.66
CA TYR A 161 4.75 -8.71 -11.19
C TYR A 161 3.31 -8.70 -10.63
N LEU A 162 2.94 -7.72 -9.81
CA LEU A 162 1.59 -7.65 -9.24
C LEU A 162 0.53 -7.44 -10.31
N LEU A 163 0.80 -6.60 -11.32
CA LEU A 163 -0.09 -6.39 -12.46
C LEU A 163 -0.30 -7.70 -13.22
N ALA A 164 0.78 -8.40 -13.58
CA ALA A 164 0.70 -9.69 -14.26
C ALA A 164 -0.05 -10.74 -13.42
N ARG A 165 0.19 -10.78 -12.10
CA ARG A 165 -0.52 -11.67 -11.18
C ARG A 165 -2.01 -11.37 -11.13
N GLY A 166 -2.40 -10.10 -11.07
CA GLY A 166 -3.81 -9.71 -11.06
C GLY A 166 -4.54 -10.13 -12.33
N GLN A 167 -3.89 -9.99 -13.50
CA GLN A 167 -4.44 -10.52 -14.76
C GLN A 167 -4.61 -12.05 -14.72
N GLY A 168 -3.65 -12.77 -14.14
CA GLY A 168 -3.77 -14.21 -13.90
C GLY A 168 -4.98 -14.56 -13.02
N ILE A 169 -5.25 -13.78 -11.98
CA ILE A 169 -6.43 -13.98 -11.11
C ILE A 169 -7.73 -13.74 -11.89
N LEU A 170 -7.81 -12.69 -12.72
CA LEU A 170 -8.99 -12.47 -13.57
C LEU A 170 -9.24 -13.64 -14.52
N GLN A 171 -8.18 -14.22 -15.10
CA GLN A 171 -8.31 -15.41 -15.93
C GLN A 171 -8.83 -16.61 -15.14
N LEU A 172 -8.35 -16.82 -13.90
CA LEU A 172 -8.84 -17.89 -13.02
C LEU A 172 -10.32 -17.70 -12.67
N ILE A 173 -10.75 -16.46 -12.43
CA ILE A 173 -12.17 -16.11 -12.22
C ILE A 173 -13.00 -16.45 -13.44
N TYR A 174 -12.52 -16.07 -14.62
CA TYR A 174 -13.22 -16.32 -15.88
C TYR A 174 -13.45 -17.82 -16.14
N VAL A 175 -12.47 -18.68 -15.84
CA VAL A 175 -12.60 -20.14 -16.04
C VAL A 175 -13.29 -20.86 -14.88
N GLY A 176 -13.70 -20.13 -13.82
CA GLY A 176 -14.43 -20.69 -12.69
C GLY A 176 -13.56 -21.53 -11.74
N ASP A 177 -12.33 -21.10 -11.48
CA ASP A 177 -11.44 -21.73 -10.52
C ASP A 177 -12.08 -21.84 -9.12
N THR A 178 -11.76 -22.92 -8.38
CA THR A 178 -12.36 -23.20 -7.07
C THR A 178 -11.89 -22.22 -5.98
N GLN A 179 -10.64 -21.76 -6.06
CA GLN A 179 -10.10 -20.76 -5.14
C GLN A 179 -10.50 -19.34 -5.57
N TYR A 180 -10.47 -19.07 -6.87
CA TYR A 180 -10.80 -17.79 -7.47
C TYR A 180 -12.15 -17.81 -8.18
N TYR A 181 -13.20 -18.17 -7.46
CA TYR A 181 -14.57 -18.17 -7.99
C TYR A 181 -15.12 -16.76 -8.17
N ARG A 182 -16.19 -16.62 -8.97
CA ARG A 182 -16.90 -15.36 -9.18
C ARG A 182 -17.70 -14.96 -7.94
N LEU A 183 -17.50 -13.74 -7.45
CA LEU A 183 -18.19 -13.23 -6.26
C LEU A 183 -19.61 -12.74 -6.58
N SER A 184 -20.49 -12.78 -5.59
CA SER A 184 -21.74 -12.01 -5.63
C SER A 184 -21.45 -10.50 -5.52
N GLU A 185 -22.37 -9.66 -5.98
CA GLU A 185 -22.13 -8.22 -6.19
C GLU A 185 -21.68 -7.43 -4.95
N LYS A 186 -21.99 -7.90 -3.74
CA LYS A 186 -21.73 -7.18 -2.48
C LYS A 186 -20.67 -7.83 -1.59
N CYS A 187 -20.03 -8.91 -2.04
CA CYS A 187 -19.03 -9.62 -1.26
C CYS A 187 -17.62 -9.19 -1.67
N TYR A 188 -16.72 -9.11 -0.69
CA TYR A 188 -15.28 -8.96 -0.91
C TYR A 188 -14.61 -10.32 -0.96
N ARG A 189 -13.52 -10.43 -1.72
CA ARG A 189 -12.67 -11.63 -1.69
C ARG A 189 -11.89 -11.66 -0.40
N ASN A 190 -11.86 -12.82 0.24
CA ASN A 190 -11.00 -13.08 1.39
C ASN A 190 -10.21 -14.38 1.15
N PRO A 191 -8.89 -14.31 0.91
CA PRO A 191 -8.07 -15.50 0.71
C PRO A 191 -7.63 -16.17 2.03
N PHE A 192 -8.05 -15.64 3.18
CA PHE A 192 -7.68 -16.15 4.50
C PHE A 192 -8.82 -16.95 5.14
N CYS A 193 -8.46 -17.92 5.99
CA CYS A 193 -9.40 -18.73 6.77
C CYS A 193 -10.01 -17.99 7.97
N PHE A 194 -9.77 -16.68 8.11
CA PHE A 194 -10.26 -15.86 9.22
C PHE A 194 -10.92 -14.58 8.70
N SER A 195 -11.82 -14.03 9.50
CA SER A 195 -12.58 -12.81 9.23
C SER A 195 -11.67 -11.63 8.88
N ARG A 196 -12.10 -10.87 7.88
CA ARG A 196 -11.51 -9.58 7.48
C ARG A 196 -12.59 -8.50 7.61
N GLU A 197 -13.48 -8.62 8.59
CA GLU A 197 -14.36 -7.52 8.97
C GLU A 197 -13.55 -6.37 9.61
N PRO A 198 -14.02 -5.12 9.56
CA PRO A 198 -13.18 -3.96 9.89
C PRO A 198 -12.58 -4.01 11.29
N GLU A 199 -13.36 -4.44 12.28
CA GLU A 199 -12.89 -4.58 13.66
C GLU A 199 -11.83 -5.69 13.80
N ASP A 200 -12.05 -6.83 13.14
CA ASP A 200 -11.10 -7.95 13.19
C ASP A 200 -9.79 -7.60 12.46
N GLU A 201 -9.89 -6.93 11.31
CA GLU A 201 -8.75 -6.44 10.56
C GLU A 201 -7.94 -5.41 11.37
N TYR A 202 -8.62 -4.46 12.00
CA TYR A 202 -8.00 -3.47 12.88
C TYR A 202 -7.25 -4.16 14.03
N ARG A 203 -7.90 -5.07 14.75
CA ARG A 203 -7.32 -5.81 15.88
C ARG A 203 -6.12 -6.66 15.45
N LEU A 204 -6.22 -7.34 14.31
CA LEU A 204 -5.15 -8.17 13.78
C LEU A 204 -3.93 -7.33 13.41
N LEU A 205 -4.11 -6.29 12.57
CA LEU A 205 -2.99 -5.49 12.08
C LEU A 205 -2.30 -4.74 13.21
N THR A 206 -3.04 -4.10 14.12
CA THR A 206 -2.46 -3.40 15.27
C THR A 206 -1.65 -4.34 16.16
N SER A 207 -2.14 -5.57 16.37
CA SER A 207 -1.42 -6.60 17.14
C SER A 207 -0.14 -7.08 16.42
N LEU A 208 -0.16 -7.20 15.09
CA LEU A 208 1.04 -7.52 14.30
C LEU A 208 2.07 -6.39 14.38
N ALA A 209 1.62 -5.14 14.27
CA ALA A 209 2.48 -3.96 14.35
C ALA A 209 3.15 -3.85 15.72
N ALA A 210 2.39 -4.05 16.80
CA ALA A 210 2.93 -4.07 18.17
C ALA A 210 3.99 -5.17 18.38
N GLN A 211 3.87 -6.30 17.67
CA GLN A 211 4.83 -7.42 17.72
C GLN A 211 5.94 -7.33 16.67
N GLN A 212 6.03 -6.23 15.90
CA GLN A 212 7.01 -6.06 14.80
C GLN A 212 6.93 -7.19 13.75
N LEU A 213 5.70 -7.63 13.47
CA LEU A 213 5.36 -8.67 12.49
C LEU A 213 4.73 -8.08 11.22
N ILE A 214 5.03 -6.81 10.93
CA ILE A 214 4.68 -6.14 9.69
C ILE A 214 5.90 -6.15 8.76
N PRO A 215 5.81 -6.67 7.52
CA PRO A 215 6.94 -6.75 6.60
C PRO A 215 7.55 -5.38 6.27
N VAL A 216 6.69 -4.40 6.01
CA VAL A 216 7.07 -3.02 5.70
C VAL A 216 6.32 -2.09 6.64
N ALA A 217 7.03 -1.48 7.58
CA ALA A 217 6.49 -0.48 8.49
C ALA A 217 6.22 0.83 7.72
N SER A 218 5.14 0.87 6.95
CA SER A 218 4.90 1.93 5.95
C SER A 218 4.66 3.32 6.54
N TRP A 219 4.47 3.40 7.86
CA TRP A 219 4.43 4.63 8.66
C TRP A 219 5.82 5.19 9.01
N ASN A 220 6.90 4.57 8.53
CA ASN A 220 8.27 4.99 8.78
C ASN A 220 9.01 5.21 7.46
N TRP A 221 9.42 6.46 7.24
CA TRP A 221 10.20 6.88 6.07
C TRP A 221 11.45 6.02 5.83
N ASN A 222 12.14 5.63 6.89
CA ASN A 222 13.39 4.84 6.84
C ASN A 222 13.17 3.38 7.25
N ALA A 223 11.97 2.83 7.03
CA ALA A 223 11.67 1.44 7.38
C ALA A 223 12.72 0.48 6.78
N GLN A 224 12.94 -0.64 7.48
CA GLN A 224 13.80 -1.72 7.03
C GLN A 224 12.92 -2.91 6.70
N PRO A 225 12.56 -3.12 5.42
CA PRO A 225 11.69 -4.20 5.00
C PRO A 225 12.25 -5.57 5.35
N VAL A 226 11.37 -6.48 5.79
CA VAL A 226 11.72 -7.86 6.13
C VAL A 226 10.82 -8.82 5.36
N TRP A 227 11.40 -9.78 4.66
CA TRP A 227 10.65 -10.79 3.86
C TRP A 227 10.83 -12.22 4.36
N ASP A 228 11.84 -12.49 5.19
CA ASP A 228 12.31 -13.83 5.55
C ASP A 228 11.52 -14.47 6.71
N LYS A 229 10.41 -13.85 7.13
CA LYS A 229 9.49 -14.38 8.14
C LYS A 229 8.26 -15.03 7.47
N PRO A 230 7.65 -16.06 8.09
CA PRO A 230 6.45 -16.71 7.56
C PRO A 230 5.18 -15.90 7.88
N PHE A 231 5.08 -14.68 7.34
CA PHE A 231 4.01 -13.73 7.70
C PHE A 231 2.58 -14.28 7.56
N HIS A 232 2.32 -15.13 6.57
CA HIS A 232 1.01 -15.75 6.41
C HIS A 232 0.62 -16.62 7.63
N GLN A 233 1.52 -17.51 8.05
CA GLN A 233 1.32 -18.37 9.22
C GLN A 233 1.23 -17.53 10.51
N LEU A 234 2.04 -16.47 10.61
CA LEU A 234 2.00 -15.57 11.76
C LEU A 234 0.64 -14.86 11.89
N ARG A 235 0.04 -14.45 10.77
CA ARG A 235 -1.32 -13.86 10.75
C ARG A 235 -2.37 -14.86 11.20
N GLU A 236 -2.31 -16.10 10.73
CA GLU A 236 -3.23 -17.17 11.13
C GLU A 236 -3.10 -17.50 12.62
N GLN A 237 -1.87 -17.67 13.12
CA GLN A 237 -1.64 -17.95 14.53
C GLN A 237 -2.13 -16.81 15.42
N LEU A 238 -1.94 -15.56 15.00
CA LEU A 238 -2.38 -14.40 15.76
C LEU A 238 -3.90 -14.22 15.69
N SER A 239 -4.55 -14.52 14.56
CA SER A 239 -6.01 -14.45 14.46
C SER A 239 -6.68 -15.42 15.44
N LEU A 240 -6.13 -16.63 15.61
CA LEU A 240 -6.55 -17.59 16.62
C LEU A 240 -6.36 -17.05 18.05
N LYS A 241 -5.20 -16.47 18.36
CA LYS A 241 -4.92 -15.88 19.69
C LYS A 241 -5.85 -14.72 20.03
N LEU A 242 -6.28 -13.96 19.02
CA LEU A 242 -7.20 -12.84 19.16
C LEU A 242 -8.68 -13.27 19.15
N ASN A 243 -8.98 -14.56 19.02
CA ASN A 243 -10.35 -15.07 18.86
C ASN A 243 -11.10 -14.41 17.70
N ILE A 244 -10.41 -14.16 16.58
CA ILE A 244 -11.04 -13.69 15.35
C ILE A 244 -11.83 -14.85 14.72
N SER A 245 -13.06 -14.57 14.28
CA SER A 245 -13.94 -15.56 13.67
C SER A 245 -13.27 -16.25 12.49
N GLN A 246 -13.40 -17.57 12.38
CA GLN A 246 -12.86 -18.34 11.26
C GLN A 246 -13.90 -18.47 10.15
N ASN A 247 -13.46 -18.31 8.91
CA ASN A 247 -14.28 -18.55 7.73
C ASN A 247 -14.13 -20.03 7.36
N THR A 248 -15.20 -20.79 7.49
CA THR A 248 -15.32 -22.16 6.98
C THR A 248 -15.59 -22.18 5.50
#